data_AF-A0A849QNS4-F1
#
_entry.id   AF-A0A849QNS4-F1
#
_cell.length_a   1.000
_cell.length_b   1.000
_cell.length_c   1.000
_cell.angle_alpha   90.00
_cell.angle_beta   90.00
_cell.angle_gamma   90.00
#
_symmetry.space_group_name_H-M   'P 1'
#
loop_
_entity.id
_entity.type
_entity.pdbx_description
1 polymer ?
#
loop_
_entity_poly.entity_id
_entity_poly.type
_entity_poly.pdbx_seq_one_letter_code
_entity_poly.pdbx_strand_id
1 'polypeptide(L)'
;MSQKEFFKKELVKELRLIEALMKKADNPDTKNYYFSAAYGITTRTYRYSFSKDVLLADLVLNHAYQTLLEASRRLKTGDTPVLLDEIHFEKIEAGLRELADAFENDESILEPLENILTAVFSTSGAGNYLREKGLLKL
;
A
#
# COMPACT_ATOMS: atom_id res chain seq x y z
N MET A 1 12.94 11.67 -23.97
CA MET A 1 12.57 11.15 -22.63
C MET A 1 13.49 9.98 -22.34
N SER A 2 14.23 10.04 -21.23
CA SER A 2 15.10 8.95 -20.79
C SER A 2 14.29 7.73 -20.34
N GLN A 3 14.92 6.55 -20.34
CA GLN A 3 14.31 5.32 -19.82
C GLN A 3 13.81 5.51 -18.37
N LYS A 4 14.61 6.19 -17.53
CA LYS A 4 14.26 6.52 -16.15
C LYS A 4 12.97 7.34 -16.07
N GLU A 5 12.87 8.41 -16.86
CA GLU A 5 11.67 9.27 -16.88
C GLU A 5 10.43 8.52 -17.37
N PHE A 6 10.59 7.62 -18.35
CA PHE A 6 9.49 6.80 -18.84
C PHE A 6 8.93 5.89 -17.74
N PHE A 7 9.80 5.11 -17.07
CA PHE A 7 9.35 4.20 -16.02
C PHE A 7 8.85 4.92 -14.77
N LYS A 8 9.41 6.10 -14.43
CA LYS A 8 8.86 6.97 -13.38
C LYS A 8 7.41 7.37 -13.71
N LYS A 9 7.14 7.82 -14.95
CA LYS A 9 5.78 8.20 -15.37
C LYS A 9 4.81 7.03 -15.33
N GLU A 10 5.23 5.85 -15.80
CA GLU A 10 4.40 4.65 -15.74
C GLU A 10 4.11 4.23 -14.29
N LEU A 11 5.11 4.30 -13.39
CA LEU A 11 4.91 4.05 -11.96
C LEU A 11 3.87 5.00 -11.35
N VAL A 12 4.04 6.32 -11.53
CA VAL A 12 3.12 7.34 -11.01
C VAL A 12 1.70 7.13 -11.53
N LYS A 13 1.56 6.89 -12.84
CA LYS A 13 0.27 6.65 -13.49
C LYS A 13 -0.43 5.42 -12.92
N GLU A 14 0.30 4.32 -12.76
CA GLU A 14 -0.26 3.07 -12.24
C GLU A 14 -0.68 3.21 -10.78
N LEU A 15 0.15 3.83 -9.92
CA LEU A 15 -0.18 4.05 -8.50
C LEU A 15 -1.48 4.85 -8.34
N ARG A 16 -1.66 5.91 -9.14
CA ARG A 16 -2.90 6.71 -9.17
C ARG A 16 -4.10 5.89 -9.68
N LEU A 17 -3.91 5.06 -10.69
CA LEU A 17 -4.97 4.18 -11.19
C LEU A 17 -5.40 3.17 -10.11
N ILE A 18 -4.45 2.56 -9.41
CA ILE A 18 -4.70 1.60 -8.34
C ILE A 18 -5.51 2.25 -7.21
N GLU A 19 -5.08 3.42 -6.74
CA GLU A 19 -5.81 4.20 -5.73
C GLU A 19 -7.26 4.47 -6.16
N ALA A 20 -7.45 4.92 -7.40
CA ALA A 20 -8.79 5.21 -7.92
C ALA A 20 -9.67 3.95 -8.06
N LEU A 21 -9.07 2.80 -8.37
CA LEU A 21 -9.77 1.51 -8.44
C LEU A 21 -10.14 0.99 -7.05
N MET A 22 -9.26 1.12 -6.07
CA MET A 22 -9.53 0.76 -4.67
C MET A 22 -10.69 1.58 -4.09
N LYS A 23 -10.74 2.89 -4.37
CA LYS A 23 -11.87 3.75 -3.96
C LYS A 23 -13.21 3.36 -4.54
N LYS A 24 -13.22 2.77 -5.74
CA LYS A 24 -14.44 2.33 -6.43
C LYS A 24 -14.87 0.91 -6.05
N ALA A 25 -14.02 0.17 -5.35
CA ALA A 25 -14.29 -1.22 -5.01
C ALA A 25 -15.22 -1.30 -3.80
N ASP A 26 -16.27 -2.11 -3.92
CA ASP A 26 -17.32 -2.23 -2.89
C ASP A 26 -16.97 -3.20 -1.74
N ASN A 27 -15.83 -3.89 -1.83
CA ASN A 27 -15.44 -4.87 -0.83
C ASN A 27 -13.92 -4.97 -0.61
N PRO A 28 -13.49 -5.36 0.60
CA PRO A 28 -12.07 -5.50 0.97
C PRO A 28 -11.26 -6.41 0.05
N ASP A 29 -11.84 -7.53 -0.40
CA ASP A 29 -11.16 -8.47 -1.29
C ASP A 29 -10.79 -7.83 -2.64
N THR A 30 -11.71 -7.05 -3.20
CA THR A 30 -11.50 -6.34 -4.47
C THR A 30 -10.49 -5.22 -4.31
N LYS A 31 -10.54 -4.48 -3.19
CA LYS A 31 -9.50 -3.49 -2.84
C LYS A 31 -8.11 -4.13 -2.76
N ASN A 32 -8.00 -5.28 -2.08
CA ASN A 32 -6.74 -6.00 -1.94
C ASN A 32 -6.22 -6.57 -3.28
N TYR A 33 -7.13 -7.02 -4.16
CA TYR A 33 -6.79 -7.40 -5.53
C TYR A 33 -6.15 -6.24 -6.30
N TYR A 34 -6.75 -5.04 -6.27
CA TYR A 34 -6.16 -3.87 -6.92
C TYR A 34 -4.84 -3.45 -6.27
N PHE A 35 -4.76 -3.48 -4.94
CA PHE A 35 -3.54 -3.17 -4.20
C PHE A 35 -2.35 -4.06 -4.60
N SER A 36 -2.59 -5.33 -4.96
CA SER A 36 -1.54 -6.23 -5.45
C SER A 36 -0.79 -5.70 -6.68
N ALA A 37 -1.43 -4.84 -7.49
CA ALA A 37 -0.78 -4.22 -8.64
C ALA A 37 0.28 -3.19 -8.22
N ALA A 38 0.20 -2.62 -7.01
CA ALA A 38 1.14 -1.61 -6.52
C ALA A 38 2.55 -2.19 -6.36
N TYR A 39 2.68 -3.37 -5.71
CA TYR A 39 3.98 -4.06 -5.68
C TYR A 39 4.38 -4.57 -7.07
N GLY A 40 3.41 -4.94 -7.92
CA GLY A 40 3.66 -5.40 -9.28
C GLY A 40 4.35 -4.34 -10.14
N ILE A 41 3.91 -3.08 -10.07
CA ILE A 41 4.52 -1.99 -10.82
C ILE A 41 5.87 -1.56 -10.25
N THR A 42 6.07 -1.58 -8.93
CA THR A 42 7.40 -1.31 -8.34
C THR A 42 8.41 -2.38 -8.73
N THR A 43 8.03 -3.66 -8.71
CA THR A 43 8.91 -4.76 -9.14
C THR A 43 9.31 -4.59 -10.60
N ARG A 44 8.37 -4.22 -11.48
CA ARG A 44 8.66 -3.95 -12.90
C ARG A 44 9.59 -2.74 -13.05
N THR A 45 9.27 -1.63 -12.38
CA THR A 45 10.04 -0.39 -12.45
C THR A 45 11.47 -0.58 -11.97
N TYR A 46 11.65 -1.27 -10.84
CA TYR A 46 12.95 -1.56 -10.24
C TYR A 46 13.89 -2.33 -11.19
N ARG A 47 13.35 -3.27 -11.98
CA ARG A 47 14.11 -4.07 -12.95
C ARG A 47 14.62 -3.26 -14.14
N TYR A 48 13.92 -2.20 -14.55
CA TYR A 48 14.27 -1.40 -15.72
C TYR A 48 14.85 -0.02 -15.39
N SER A 49 14.63 0.47 -14.16
CA SER A 49 15.08 1.77 -13.68
C SER A 49 15.29 1.73 -12.17
N PHE A 50 16.38 1.08 -11.76
CA PHE A 50 16.76 0.94 -10.36
C PHE A 50 16.88 2.31 -9.66
N SER A 51 16.28 2.40 -8.46
CA SER A 51 16.60 3.40 -7.46
C SER A 51 16.38 2.81 -6.07
N LYS A 52 17.01 3.38 -5.05
CA LYS A 52 16.81 2.97 -3.66
C LYS A 52 15.36 3.19 -3.22
N ASP A 53 14.73 4.25 -3.72
CA ASP A 53 13.35 4.60 -3.41
C ASP A 53 12.38 3.56 -3.99
N VAL A 54 12.55 3.18 -5.25
CA VAL A 54 11.71 2.13 -5.85
C VAL A 54 11.92 0.78 -5.16
N LEU A 55 13.14 0.45 -4.73
CA LEU A 55 13.42 -0.76 -3.96
C LEU A 55 12.70 -0.75 -2.61
N LEU A 56 12.73 0.37 -1.90
CA LEU A 56 12.06 0.51 -0.61
C LEU A 56 10.54 0.44 -0.75
N ALA A 57 9.99 1.11 -1.77
CA ALA A 57 8.57 1.02 -2.09
C ALA A 57 8.16 -0.42 -2.42
N ASP A 58 8.96 -1.14 -3.21
CA ASP A 58 8.69 -2.55 -3.53
C ASP A 58 8.63 -3.43 -2.29
N LEU A 59 9.60 -3.28 -1.39
CA LEU A 59 9.65 -4.02 -0.12
C LEU A 59 8.41 -3.75 0.73
N VAL A 60 8.06 -2.49 0.94
CA VAL A 60 6.94 -2.08 1.80
C VAL A 60 5.60 -2.49 1.18
N LEU A 61 5.39 -2.25 -0.12
CA LEU A 61 4.13 -2.58 -0.79
C LEU A 61 3.91 -4.10 -0.89
N ASN A 62 4.97 -4.89 -1.10
CA ASN A 62 4.87 -6.35 -1.05
C ASN A 62 4.50 -6.83 0.35
N HIS A 63 5.21 -6.37 1.39
CA HIS A 63 4.88 -6.71 2.78
C HIS A 63 3.43 -6.34 3.11
N ALA A 64 3.02 -5.12 2.77
CA ALA A 64 1.66 -4.63 2.95
C ALA A 64 0.63 -5.56 2.30
N TYR A 65 0.86 -5.98 1.06
CA TYR A 65 -0.05 -6.86 0.34
C TYR A 65 -0.16 -8.24 1.01
N GLN A 66 0.96 -8.84 1.42
CA GLN A 66 0.94 -10.13 2.10
C GLN A 66 0.17 -10.05 3.43
N THR A 67 0.38 -8.99 4.21
CA THR A 67 -0.32 -8.81 5.48
C THR A 67 -1.83 -8.61 5.28
N LEU A 68 -2.25 -7.83 4.29
CA LEU A 68 -3.67 -7.68 3.94
C LEU A 68 -4.27 -9.01 3.47
N LEU A 69 -3.54 -9.79 2.66
CA LEU A 69 -3.98 -11.10 2.21
C LEU A 69 -4.18 -12.07 3.37
N GLU A 70 -3.29 -12.05 4.36
CA GLU A 70 -3.45 -12.82 5.60
C GLU A 70 -4.64 -12.35 6.43
N ALA A 71 -4.85 -11.04 6.58
CA ALA A 71 -5.99 -10.47 7.27
C ALA A 71 -7.32 -10.90 6.61
N SER A 72 -7.41 -10.81 5.28
CA SER A 72 -8.56 -11.29 4.50
C SER A 72 -8.81 -12.79 4.68
N ARG A 73 -7.75 -13.61 4.77
CA ARG A 73 -7.89 -15.07 5.02
C ARG A 73 -8.45 -15.35 6.41
N ARG A 74 -7.95 -14.68 7.46
CA ARG A 74 -8.44 -14.83 8.84
C ARG A 74 -9.92 -14.50 8.98
N LEU A 75 -10.36 -13.42 8.31
CA LEU A 75 -11.78 -13.02 8.27
C LEU A 75 -12.65 -14.12 7.68
N LYS A 76 -12.21 -14.75 6.59
CA LYS A 76 -12.95 -15.84 5.93
C LYS A 76 -13.02 -17.11 6.76
N THR A 77 -12.03 -17.37 7.62
CA THR A 77 -12.00 -18.56 8.49
C THR A 77 -12.70 -18.35 9.84
N GLY A 78 -13.25 -17.17 10.11
CA GLY A 78 -13.97 -16.86 11.35
C GLY A 78 -13.07 -16.67 12.58
N ASP A 79 -11.77 -16.50 12.37
CA ASP A 79 -10.75 -16.41 13.43
C ASP A 79 -10.33 -14.94 13.61
N THR A 80 -11.22 -14.09 14.14
CA THR A 80 -10.98 -12.64 14.10
C THR A 80 -11.33 -11.87 15.38
N PRO A 81 -10.34 -11.67 16.26
CA PRO A 81 -10.33 -10.54 17.20
C PRO A 81 -9.95 -9.20 16.53
N VAL A 82 -9.44 -9.19 15.28
CA VAL A 82 -9.02 -7.97 14.56
C VAL A 82 -9.87 -7.76 13.30
N LEU A 83 -10.52 -6.58 13.21
CA LEU A 83 -11.35 -6.20 12.07
C LEU A 83 -10.56 -5.44 11.01
N LEU A 84 -10.76 -5.80 9.75
CA LEU A 84 -10.29 -5.03 8.59
C LEU A 84 -11.40 -4.06 8.18
N ASP A 85 -11.34 -2.86 8.75
CA ASP A 85 -12.31 -1.79 8.50
C ASP A 85 -11.91 -0.86 7.35
N GLU A 86 -12.87 -0.08 6.85
CA GLU A 86 -12.69 0.88 5.75
C GLU A 86 -11.55 1.89 6.01
N ILE A 87 -11.38 2.34 7.26
CA ILE A 87 -10.31 3.29 7.63
C ILE A 87 -8.91 2.77 7.27
N HIS A 88 -8.68 1.46 7.29
CA HIS A 88 -7.40 0.89 6.86
C HIS A 88 -7.16 1.15 5.37
N PHE A 89 -8.18 0.90 4.55
CA PHE A 89 -8.12 1.11 3.11
C PHE A 89 -8.04 2.59 2.77
N GLU A 90 -8.79 3.46 3.44
CA GLU A 90 -8.70 4.92 3.24
C GLU A 90 -7.27 5.43 3.44
N LYS A 91 -6.56 4.91 4.46
CA LYS A 91 -5.16 5.27 4.73
C LYS A 91 -4.19 4.70 3.72
N ILE A 92 -4.40 3.47 3.27
CA ILE A 92 -3.60 2.85 2.21
C ILE A 92 -3.77 3.61 0.90
N GLU A 93 -5.01 3.94 0.53
CA GLU A 93 -5.37 4.72 -0.66
C GLU A 93 -4.74 6.11 -0.61
N ALA A 94 -4.84 6.81 0.53
CA ALA A 94 -4.18 8.10 0.74
C ALA A 94 -2.65 7.98 0.58
N GLY A 95 -2.04 6.99 1.20
CA GLY A 95 -0.60 6.75 1.09
C GLY A 95 -0.16 6.39 -0.33
N LEU A 96 -0.97 5.66 -1.12
CA LEU A 96 -0.67 5.38 -2.53
C LEU A 96 -0.68 6.65 -3.38
N ARG A 97 -1.66 7.53 -3.16
CA ARG A 97 -1.73 8.84 -3.82
C ARG A 97 -0.50 9.68 -3.47
N GLU A 98 -0.17 9.79 -2.19
CA GLU A 98 0.99 10.54 -1.70
C GLU A 98 2.31 9.95 -2.21
N LEU A 99 2.41 8.62 -2.33
CA LEU A 99 3.56 7.95 -2.91
C LEU A 99 3.72 8.29 -4.40
N ALA A 100 2.62 8.32 -5.15
CA ALA A 100 2.64 8.73 -6.55
C ALA A 100 3.08 10.20 -6.70
N ASP A 101 2.57 11.08 -5.84
CA ASP A 101 2.94 12.51 -5.82
C ASP A 101 4.43 12.68 -5.47
N ALA A 102 4.93 11.94 -4.47
CA ALA A 102 6.34 11.97 -4.08
C ALA A 102 7.26 11.49 -5.22
N PHE A 103 6.91 10.40 -5.90
CA PHE A 103 7.65 9.96 -7.08
C PHE A 103 7.60 11.00 -8.20
N GLU A 104 6.45 11.61 -8.47
CA GLU A 104 6.30 12.63 -9.52
C GLU A 104 7.17 13.86 -9.27
N ASN A 105 7.20 14.34 -8.03
CA ASN A 105 7.89 15.56 -7.61
C ASN A 105 9.36 15.37 -7.20
N ASP A 106 9.87 14.12 -7.23
CA ASP A 106 11.20 13.78 -6.70
C ASP A 106 11.37 14.14 -5.20
N GLU A 107 10.31 13.93 -4.43
CA GLU A 107 10.24 14.15 -2.99
C GLU A 107 10.50 12.84 -2.21
N SER A 108 10.67 12.96 -0.89
CA SER A 108 10.84 11.79 -0.02
C SER A 108 9.61 10.88 -0.06
N ILE A 109 9.83 9.59 -0.28
CA ILE A 109 8.76 8.57 -0.25
C ILE A 109 8.48 8.03 1.16
N LEU A 110 9.24 8.45 2.17
CA LEU A 110 9.23 7.81 3.49
C LEU A 110 7.89 7.96 4.20
N GLU A 111 7.36 9.18 4.30
CA GLU A 111 6.07 9.43 4.96
C GLU A 111 4.89 8.68 4.29
N PRO A 112 4.74 8.68 2.95
CA PRO A 112 3.74 7.85 2.27
C PRO A 112 3.87 6.36 2.60
N LEU A 113 5.09 5.82 2.62
CA LEU A 113 5.33 4.42 2.94
C LEU A 113 5.07 4.09 4.41
N GLU A 114 5.43 4.98 5.33
CA GLU A 114 5.14 4.87 6.76
C GLU A 114 3.62 4.86 7.02
N ASN A 115 2.87 5.69 6.31
CA ASN A 115 1.41 5.73 6.38
C ASN A 115 0.78 4.40 5.93
N ILE A 116 1.21 3.88 4.77
CA ILE A 116 0.75 2.58 4.26
C ILE A 116 1.11 1.46 5.25
N LEU A 117 2.37 1.43 5.69
CA LEU A 117 2.87 0.41 6.61
C LEU A 117 2.12 0.42 7.94
N THR A 118 1.86 1.61 8.50
CA THR A 118 1.13 1.77 9.77
C THR A 118 -0.32 1.30 9.65
N ALA A 119 -0.99 1.67 8.56
CA ALA A 119 -2.36 1.23 8.27
C ALA A 119 -2.48 -0.28 8.09
N VAL A 120 -1.47 -0.92 7.49
CA VAL A 120 -1.48 -2.38 7.34
C VAL A 120 -1.07 -3.07 8.63
N PHE A 121 -0.05 -2.57 9.33
CA PHE A 121 0.41 -3.10 10.61
C PHE A 121 -0.72 -3.15 11.63
N SER A 122 -1.62 -2.17 11.63
CA SER A 122 -2.76 -2.13 12.55
C SER A 122 -3.77 -3.25 12.35
N THR A 123 -3.72 -3.97 11.23
CA THR A 123 -4.55 -5.16 10.94
C THR A 123 -3.93 -6.46 11.47
N SER A 124 -2.71 -6.38 12.01
CA SER A 124 -2.05 -7.48 12.73
C SER A 124 -2.51 -7.56 14.19
N GLY A 125 -2.26 -8.69 14.86
CA GLY A 125 -2.55 -8.82 16.29
C GLY A 125 -1.82 -7.79 17.15
N ALA A 126 -0.54 -7.55 16.86
CA ALA A 126 0.26 -6.56 17.59
C ALA A 126 -0.21 -5.13 17.32
N GLY A 127 -0.54 -4.80 16.07
CA GLY A 127 -1.04 -3.48 15.71
C GLY A 127 -2.43 -3.20 16.30
N ASN A 128 -3.33 -4.18 16.26
CA ASN A 128 -4.64 -4.04 16.89
C ASN A 128 -4.54 -3.87 18.41
N TYR A 129 -3.65 -4.61 19.06
CA TYR A 129 -3.37 -4.43 20.49
C TYR A 129 -2.87 -3.01 20.81
N LEU A 130 -2.06 -2.40 19.94
CA LEU A 130 -1.63 -1.01 20.09
C LEU A 130 -2.76 -0.01 19.82
N ARG A 131 -3.72 -0.32 18.95
CA ARG A 131 -4.95 0.46 18.77
C ARG A 131 -5.83 0.42 20.02
N GLU A 132 -6.03 -0.76 20.60
CA GLU A 132 -6.79 -0.92 21.86
C GLU A 132 -6.15 -0.14 23.02
N LYS A 133 -4.81 -0.04 23.03
CA LYS A 133 -4.07 0.81 23.98
C LYS A 133 -4.11 2.32 23.67
N GLY A 134 -4.64 2.73 22.52
CA GLY A 134 -4.64 4.12 22.05
C GLY A 134 -3.27 4.66 21.64
N LEU A 135 -2.26 3.79 21.52
CA LEU A 135 -0.89 4.15 21.11
C LEU A 135 -0.74 4.21 19.58
N LEU A 136 -1.50 3.38 18.86
CA LEU A 136 -1.62 3.45 17.41
C LEU A 136 -2.96 4.09 17.06
N LYS A 137 -2.91 5.13 16.21
CA LYS A 137 -4.10 5.82 15.68
C LYS A 137 -4.03 5.86 14.16
N LEU A 138 -5.18 5.65 13.54
CA LEU A 138 -5.39 5.84 12.11
C LEU A 138 -6.22 7.11 11.94
#